data_AF-A0A1Q7YHP5-F1
#
_entry.id   AF-A0A1Q7YHP5-F1
#
_cell.length_a   1.000
_cell.length_b   1.000
_cell.length_c   1.000
_cell.angle_alpha   90.00
_cell.angle_beta   90.00
_cell.angle_gamma   90.00
#
_symmetry.space_group_name_H-M   'P 1'
#
loop_
_entity.id
_entity.type
_entity.pdbx_description
1 polymer ?
#
loop_
_entity_poly.entity_id
_entity_poly.type
_entity_poly.pdbx_seq_one_letter_code
_entity_poly.pdbx_strand_id
1 'polypeptide(L)'
;MKRILTHSVLTLVLALGVGAPAAMAKTKTPKHSAEHNAAVKKCNDDFRAAMKAAKTKHGADRKAAETAARDAHKQCIASAPQP
;
A
#
# COMPACT_ATOMS: atom_id res chain seq x y z
N MET A 1 -13.38 24.32 -17.38
CA MET A 1 -12.48 23.16 -17.58
C MET A 1 -11.73 22.84 -16.27
N LYS A 2 -12.37 22.18 -15.29
CA LYS A 2 -11.76 21.91 -13.95
C LYS A 2 -12.15 20.55 -13.35
N ARG A 3 -12.68 19.62 -14.15
CA ARG A 3 -13.21 18.32 -13.67
C ARG A 3 -12.42 17.09 -14.17
N ILE A 4 -11.30 17.29 -14.86
CA ILE A 4 -10.58 16.19 -15.52
C ILE A 4 -9.36 15.72 -14.71
N LEU A 5 -8.92 16.48 -13.70
CA LEU A 5 -7.73 16.11 -12.90
C LEU A 5 -8.01 15.15 -11.73
N THR A 6 -9.26 14.92 -11.34
CA THR A 6 -9.61 14.09 -10.18
C THR A 6 -9.97 12.64 -10.51
N HIS A 7 -9.97 12.25 -11.79
CA HIS A 7 -10.30 10.87 -12.20
C HIS A 7 -9.08 9.99 -12.49
N SER A 8 -7.88 10.55 -12.64
CA SER A 8 -6.68 9.78 -13.00
C SER A 8 -6.00 9.06 -11.82
N VAL A 9 -6.43 9.30 -10.57
CA VAL A 9 -5.85 8.63 -9.39
C VAL A 9 -6.61 7.35 -9.02
N LEU A 10 -7.89 7.23 -9.39
CA LEU A 10 -8.70 6.05 -9.01
C LEU A 10 -8.43 4.82 -9.88
N THR A 11 -7.89 4.99 -11.09
CA THR A 11 -7.70 3.87 -12.04
C THR A 11 -6.41 3.08 -11.79
N LEU A 12 -5.44 3.59 -11.02
CA LEU A 12 -4.20 2.85 -10.75
C LEU A 12 -4.36 1.76 -9.69
N VAL A 13 -5.42 1.79 -8.88
CA VAL A 13 -5.64 0.82 -7.79
C VAL A 13 -6.22 -0.51 -8.31
N LEU A 14 -6.91 -0.50 -9.45
CA LEU A 14 -7.56 -1.71 -9.98
C LEU A 14 -6.63 -2.65 -10.78
N ALA A 15 -5.42 -2.22 -11.13
CA ALA A 15 -4.51 -2.98 -12.00
C ALA A 15 -3.53 -3.92 -11.26
N LEU A 16 -3.57 -3.97 -9.93
CA LEU A 16 -2.71 -4.88 -9.13
C LEU A 16 -3.34 -6.26 -8.88
N GLY A 17 -4.49 -6.54 -9.49
CA GLY A 17 -5.25 -7.78 -9.33
C GLY A 17 -4.96 -8.88 -10.36
N VAL A 18 -3.78 -8.97 -10.97
CA VAL A 18 -3.39 -10.14 -11.78
C VAL A 18 -1.88 -10.39 -11.65
N GLY A 19 -1.50 -11.47 -10.96
CA GLY A 19 -0.11 -11.89 -10.89
C GLY A 19 0.18 -12.90 -9.79
N ALA A 20 -0.42 -14.09 -9.89
CA ALA A 20 0.16 -15.27 -9.25
C ALA A 20 1.44 -15.64 -10.02
N PRO A 21 2.55 -15.88 -9.29
CA PRO A 21 3.35 -17.05 -9.60
C PRO A 21 3.60 -17.87 -8.33
N ALA A 22 3.16 -19.11 -8.41
CA ALA A 22 3.68 -20.21 -7.62
C ALA A 22 5.20 -20.30 -7.80
N ALA A 23 5.97 -20.21 -6.71
CA ALA A 23 7.33 -20.72 -6.66
C ALA A 23 7.71 -21.08 -5.21
N MET A 24 7.80 -22.38 -5.00
CA MET A 24 8.34 -23.12 -3.87
C MET A 24 9.60 -22.47 -3.25
N ALA A 25 9.63 -22.26 -1.93
CA ALA A 25 10.88 -22.23 -1.17
C ALA A 25 10.63 -22.61 0.30
N LYS A 26 11.21 -23.74 0.68
CA LYS A 26 11.16 -24.37 2.00
C LYS A 26 12.09 -23.62 2.95
N THR A 27 11.57 -22.70 3.76
CA THR A 27 12.37 -22.00 4.78
C THR A 27 11.54 -21.71 6.03
N LYS A 28 12.08 -22.16 7.19
CA LYS A 28 11.72 -21.80 8.58
C LYS A 28 10.30 -21.28 8.78
N THR A 29 9.42 -22.13 9.30
CA THR A 29 8.06 -21.79 9.75
C THR A 29 8.02 -20.41 10.42
N PRO A 30 7.60 -19.36 9.70
CA PRO A 30 7.37 -18.07 10.29
C PRO A 30 6.08 -18.16 11.11
N LYS A 31 5.98 -17.41 12.21
CA LYS A 31 4.76 -17.31 13.04
C LYS A 31 3.53 -16.82 12.25
N HIS A 32 3.77 -16.28 11.05
CA HIS A 32 2.78 -15.80 10.11
C HIS A 32 3.05 -16.40 8.74
N SER A 33 2.01 -16.71 7.97
CA SER A 33 2.13 -17.18 6.60
C SER A 33 3.11 -16.30 5.79
N ALA A 34 3.90 -16.91 4.90
CA ALA A 34 4.84 -16.16 4.05
C ALA A 34 4.10 -15.09 3.23
N GLU A 35 2.86 -15.36 2.88
CA GLU A 35 1.93 -14.46 2.19
C GLU A 35 1.53 -13.26 3.05
N HIS A 36 1.20 -13.47 4.33
CA HIS A 36 0.94 -12.36 5.27
C HIS A 36 2.16 -11.44 5.39
N ASN A 37 3.36 -12.01 5.60
CA ASN A 37 4.58 -11.22 5.74
C ASN A 37 4.91 -10.42 4.47
N ALA A 38 4.73 -11.04 3.29
CA ALA A 38 4.94 -10.35 2.01
C ALA A 38 3.93 -9.22 1.81
N ALA A 39 2.65 -9.44 2.12
CA ALA A 39 1.60 -8.43 2.05
C ALA A 39 1.88 -7.25 2.99
N VAL A 40 2.16 -7.53 4.27
CA VAL A 40 2.48 -6.49 5.27
C VAL A 40 3.76 -5.72 4.88
N LYS A 41 4.79 -6.41 4.36
CA LYS A 41 5.99 -5.75 3.86
C LYS A 41 5.67 -4.77 2.73
N LYS A 42 4.85 -5.18 1.76
CA LYS A 42 4.42 -4.31 0.67
C LYS A 42 3.66 -3.09 1.19
N CYS A 43 2.70 -3.29 2.11
CA CYS A 43 1.98 -2.19 2.76
C CYS A 43 2.93 -1.18 3.44
N ASN A 44 3.97 -1.68 4.13
CA ASN A 44 4.96 -0.84 4.79
C ASN A 44 5.83 -0.06 3.80
N ASP A 45 6.26 -0.71 2.71
CA ASP A 45 7.08 -0.07 1.67
C ASP A 45 6.29 1.04 0.95
N ASP A 46 5.01 0.80 0.64
CA ASP A 46 4.09 1.79 0.05
C ASP A 46 3.82 2.94 1.02
N PHE A 47 3.59 2.64 2.30
CA PHE A 47 3.43 3.66 3.35
C PHE A 47 4.65 4.57 3.46
N ARG A 48 5.87 3.99 3.45
CA ARG A 48 7.12 4.77 3.49
C ARG A 48 7.28 5.66 2.27
N ALA A 49 6.96 5.16 1.08
CA ALA A 49 6.98 5.95 -0.15
C ALA A 49 5.98 7.11 -0.08
N ALA A 50 4.75 6.85 0.36
CA ALA A 50 3.72 7.86 0.53
C ALA A 50 4.10 8.92 1.57
N MET A 51 4.71 8.52 2.69
CA MET A 51 5.24 9.45 3.69
C MET A 51 6.40 10.30 3.14
N LYS A 52 7.26 9.73 2.30
CA LYS A 52 8.33 10.49 1.62
C LYS A 52 7.75 11.50 0.63
N ALA A 53 6.73 11.13 -0.13
CA ALA A 53 6.01 12.04 -1.01
C ALA A 53 5.23 13.12 -0.24
N ALA A 54 4.66 12.78 0.92
CA ALA A 54 3.99 13.76 1.78
C ALA A 54 4.97 14.84 2.26
N LYS A 55 6.23 14.49 2.54
CA LYS A 55 7.26 15.46 2.93
C LYS A 55 7.60 16.50 1.85
N THR A 56 7.29 16.23 0.58
CA THR A 56 7.46 17.21 -0.51
C THR A 56 6.25 18.16 -0.63
N LYS A 57 5.18 17.93 0.13
CA LYS A 57 4.02 18.82 0.26
C LYS A 57 4.22 19.76 1.45
N HIS A 58 3.44 20.85 1.49
CA HIS A 58 3.50 21.86 2.57
C HIS A 58 2.13 22.08 3.21
N GLY A 59 2.13 22.55 4.46
CA GLY A 59 0.91 22.96 5.16
C GLY A 59 -0.17 21.86 5.28
N ALA A 60 -1.40 22.22 4.91
CA ALA A 60 -2.55 21.32 4.96
C ALA A 60 -2.40 20.10 4.04
N ASP A 61 -1.79 20.26 2.86
CA ASP A 61 -1.59 19.17 1.90
C ASP A 61 -0.65 18.10 2.43
N ARG A 62 0.37 18.50 3.21
CA ARG A 62 1.24 17.53 3.90
C ARG A 62 0.44 16.72 4.92
N LYS A 63 -0.34 17.40 5.77
CA LYS A 63 -1.16 16.73 6.78
C LYS A 63 -2.17 15.77 6.15
N ALA A 64 -2.85 16.20 5.08
CA ALA A 64 -3.79 15.36 4.34
C ALA A 64 -3.09 14.14 3.71
N ALA A 65 -1.92 14.33 3.10
CA ALA A 65 -1.15 13.24 2.52
C ALA A 65 -0.64 12.24 3.56
N GLU A 66 -0.19 12.70 4.74
CA GLU A 66 0.21 11.82 5.83
C GLU A 66 -0.97 11.04 6.43
N THR A 67 -2.13 11.69 6.58
CA THR A 67 -3.36 11.01 7.06
C THR A 67 -3.81 9.96 6.06
N ALA A 68 -3.87 10.31 4.77
CA ALA A 68 -4.22 9.37 3.70
C ALA A 68 -3.24 8.18 3.66
N ALA A 69 -1.94 8.42 3.81
CA ALA A 69 -0.94 7.34 3.88
C ALA A 69 -1.19 6.42 5.08
N ARG A 70 -1.50 6.97 6.26
CA ARG A 70 -1.80 6.19 7.47
C ARG A 70 -3.08 5.36 7.33
N ASP A 71 -4.12 5.93 6.73
CA ASP A 71 -5.39 5.21 6.55
C ASP A 71 -5.26 4.11 5.49
N ALA A 72 -4.55 4.39 4.39
CA ALA A 72 -4.21 3.39 3.38
C ALA A 72 -3.37 2.24 3.98
N HIS A 73 -2.41 2.57 4.85
CA HIS A 73 -1.59 1.56 5.54
C HIS A 73 -2.43 0.65 6.45
N LYS A 74 -3.34 1.23 7.24
CA LYS A 74 -4.27 0.47 8.09
C LYS A 74 -5.16 -0.45 7.26
N GLN A 75 -5.74 0.07 6.17
CA GLN A 75 -6.60 -0.72 5.28
C GLN A 75 -5.84 -1.84 4.59
N CYS A 76 -4.58 -1.58 4.19
CA CYS A 76 -3.71 -2.57 3.56
C CYS A 76 -3.37 -3.71 4.53
N ILE A 77 -3.02 -3.40 5.79
CA ILE A 77 -2.79 -4.43 6.82
C ILE A 77 -4.07 -5.20 7.13
N ALA A 78 -5.22 -4.52 7.23
CA ALA A 78 -6.51 -5.18 7.48
C ALA A 78 -6.92 -6.12 6.34
N SER A 79 -6.47 -5.83 5.11
CA SER A 79 -6.69 -6.67 3.93
C SER A 79 -5.62 -7.75 3.74
N ALA A 80 -4.57 -7.75 4.57
CA ALA A 80 -3.53 -8.76 4.47
C ALA A 80 -4.09 -10.15 4.84
N PRO A 81 -3.60 -11.23 4.20
CA PRO A 81 -3.98 -12.60 4.55
C PRO A 81 -3.80 -12.84 6.04
N GLN A 82 -4.62 -13.68 6.67
CA GLN A 82 -4.45 -13.94 8.10
C GLN A 82 -3.04 -14.52 8.37
N PRO A 83 -2.43 -14.10 9.49
CA PRO A 83 -1.16 -14.64 9.95
C PRO A 83 -1.18 -16.16 10.11
#